data_AF-A0A498DIR1-F1
#
_entry.id   AF-A0A498DIR1-F1
#
_cell.length_a   1.000
_cell.length_b   1.000
_cell.length_c   1.000
_cell.angle_alpha   90.00
_cell.angle_beta   90.00
_cell.angle_gamma   90.00
#
_symmetry.space_group_name_H-M   'P 1'
#
loop_
_entity.id
_entity.type
_entity.pdbx_description
1 polymer ?
#
loop_
_entity_poly.entity_id
_entity_poly.type
_entity_poly.pdbx_seq_one_letter_code
_entity_poly.pdbx_strand_id
1 'polypeptide(L)' 'MKQFEYKVENIQIQLKNGIDFNTAMTEKLNSLEKEDWELTGVNGTSFYFKKWLGISNTRG' A
#
# COMPACT_ATOMS: atom_id res chain seq x y z
N MET A 1 4.46 -22.03 -7.62
CA MET A 1 3.43 -20.96 -7.61
C MET A 1 4.00 -19.76 -6.87
N LYS A 2 3.75 -18.53 -7.31
CA LYS A 2 4.20 -17.32 -6.60
C LYS A 2 3.28 -17.07 -5.41
N GLN A 3 3.83 -16.77 -4.22
CA GLN A 3 3.06 -16.43 -3.04
C GLN A 3 2.95 -14.91 -2.90
N PHE A 4 1.74 -14.45 -2.58
CA PHE A 4 1.44 -13.04 -2.37
C PHE A 4 0.70 -12.86 -1.05
N GLU A 5 1.05 -11.80 -0.34
CA GLU A 5 0.27 -11.27 0.78
C GLU A 5 -0.67 -10.19 0.25
N TYR A 6 -1.89 -10.11 0.80
CA TYR A 6 -2.88 -9.10 0.44
C TYR A 6 -3.28 -8.31 1.67
N LYS A 7 -3.40 -6.99 1.51
CA LYS A 7 -3.77 -6.07 2.58
C LYS A 7 -4.79 -5.06 2.05
N VAL A 8 -5.78 -4.75 2.88
CA VAL A 8 -6.74 -3.66 2.62
C VAL A 8 -6.52 -2.59 3.68
N GLU A 9 -6.27 -1.36 3.25
CA GLU A 9 -6.23 -0.20 4.15
C GLU A 9 -7.35 0.78 3.82
N ASN A 10 -8.00 1.29 4.86
CA ASN A 10 -8.85 2.46 4.72
C ASN A 10 -7.97 3.70 4.91
N ILE A 11 -7.79 4.48 3.84
CA ILE A 11 -6.96 5.69 3.89
C ILE A 11 -7.90 6.88 4.01
N GLN A 12 -7.91 7.49 5.18
CA GLN A 12 -8.61 8.74 5.43
C GLN A 12 -7.59 9.87 5.56
N ILE A 13 -7.54 10.74 4.56
CA ILE A 13 -6.63 11.90 4.56
C ILE A 13 -7.36 13.07 5.19
N GLN A 14 -6.91 13.49 6.36
CA GLN A 14 -7.30 14.77 6.93
C GLN A 14 -6.42 15.86 6.32
N LEU A 15 -7.02 16.70 5.48
CA LEU A 15 -6.32 17.85 4.89
C LEU A 15 -6.03 18.87 6.00
N LYS A 16 -4.76 19.10 6.28
CA LYS A 16 -4.31 20.23 7.09
C LYS A 16 -4.20 21.46 6.19
N ASN A 17 -4.51 22.65 6.71
CA ASN A 17 -4.42 23.90 5.95
C ASN A 17 -3.07 24.00 5.23
N GLY A 18 -3.11 24.13 3.91
CA GLY A 18 -1.94 24.32 3.05
C GLY A 18 -1.37 23.05 2.39
N ILE A 19 -1.87 21.86 2.69
CA ILE A 19 -1.47 20.62 2.01
C ILE A 19 -2.60 20.14 1.11
N ASP A 20 -2.32 19.98 -0.17
CA ASP A 20 -3.28 19.42 -1.12
C ASP A 20 -3.42 17.90 -0.93
N PHE A 21 -4.58 17.37 -1.33
CA PHE A 21 -4.90 15.95 -1.22
C PHE A 21 -3.90 15.05 -1.96
N ASN A 22 -3.46 15.47 -3.14
CA ASN A 22 -2.57 14.66 -3.98
C ASN A 22 -1.20 14.50 -3.33
N THR A 23 -0.68 15.56 -2.71
CA THR A 23 0.59 15.57 -1.97
C THR A 23 0.51 14.63 -0.77
N ALA A 24 -0.52 14.78 0.09
CA ALA A 24 -0.71 13.90 1.25
C ALA A 24 -0.92 12.43 0.83
N MET A 25 -1.63 12.20 -0.28
CA MET A 25 -1.85 10.86 -0.80
C MET A 25 -0.58 10.23 -1.37
N THR A 26 0.19 11.01 -2.12
CA THR A 26 1.46 10.57 -2.70
C THR A 26 2.44 10.18 -1.60
N GLU A 27 2.56 10.98 -0.53
CA GLU A 27 3.40 10.64 0.62
C GLU A 27 2.99 9.32 1.28
N LYS A 28 1.68 9.10 1.48
CA LYS A 28 1.16 7.86 2.05
C LYS A 28 1.45 6.65 1.16
N LEU A 29 1.20 6.75 -0.14
CA LEU A 29 1.50 5.67 -1.10
C LEU A 29 3.00 5.37 -1.18
N ASN A 30 3.84 6.41 -1.20
CA ASN A 30 5.31 6.26 -1.21
C ASN A 30 5.82 5.56 0.05
N SER A 31 5.14 5.72 1.20
CA SER A 31 5.51 4.97 2.42
C SER A 31 5.23 3.47 2.30
N LEU A 32 4.17 3.08 1.57
CA LEU A 32 3.80 1.68 1.35
C LEU A 32 4.68 1.01 0.29
N GLU A 33 5.10 1.76 -0.74
CA GLU A 33 6.06 1.28 -1.74
C GLU A 33 7.40 0.91 -1.09
N LYS A 34 7.86 1.66 -0.08
CA LYS A 34 9.07 1.33 0.70
C LYS A 34 9.00 -0.01 1.44
N GLU A 35 7.80 -0.52 1.66
CA GLU A 35 7.54 -1.82 2.29
C GLU A 35 7.26 -2.93 1.27
N ASP A 36 7.55 -2.70 -0.02
CA ASP A 36 7.27 -3.61 -1.14
C ASP A 36 5.77 -3.92 -1.35
N TRP A 37 4.89 -3.03 -0.88
CA TRP A 37 3.46 -3.12 -1.18
C TRP A 37 3.16 -2.44 -2.52
N GLU A 38 2.52 -3.19 -3.42
CA GLU A 38 2.06 -2.71 -4.71
C GLU A 38 0.55 -2.43 -4.64
N LEU A 39 0.13 -1.22 -5.05
CA LEU A 39 -1.28 -0.88 -5.16
C LEU A 39 -1.93 -1.66 -6.31
N THR A 40 -3.01 -2.37 -6.01
CA THR A 40 -3.73 -3.23 -6.97
C THR A 40 -5.11 -2.74 -7.33
N GLY A 41 -5.70 -1.89 -6.48
CA GLY A 41 -7.04 -1.36 -6.71
C GLY A 41 -7.43 -0.32 -5.67
N VAL A 42 -8.43 0.48 -6.03
CA VAL A 42 -9.01 1.51 -5.18
C VAL A 42 -10.53 1.42 -5.28
N ASN A 43 -11.21 1.43 -4.14
CA ASN A 43 -12.67 1.50 -4.06
C ASN A 43 -13.07 2.53 -3.00
N GLY A 44 -13.37 3.77 -3.43
CA GLY A 44 -13.65 4.88 -2.53
C GLY A 44 -12.46 5.18 -1.61
N THR A 45 -12.64 4.99 -0.30
CA THR A 45 -11.59 5.17 0.73
C THR A 45 -10.78 3.91 1.00
N SER A 46 -11.11 2.79 0.34
CA SER A 46 -10.45 1.50 0.55
C SER A 46 -9.40 1.24 -0.54
N PHE A 47 -8.18 0.94 -0.10
CA PHE A 47 -7.02 0.72 -0.95
C PHE A 47 -6.56 -0.73 -0.80
N TYR A 48 -6.38 -1.40 -1.93
CA TYR A 48 -6.02 -2.82 -1.99
C TYR A 48 -4.56 -2.94 -2.39
N PHE A 49 -3.76 -3.58 -1.56
CA PHE A 49 -2.34 -3.79 -1.78
C PHE A 49 -2.01 -5.27 -1.86
N LYS A 50 -1.02 -5.62 -2.68
CA LYS A 50 -0.39 -6.94 -2.68
C LYS A 50 1.11 -6.78 -2.44
N LYS A 51 1.72 -7.75 -1.76
CA LYS A 51 3.16 -7.85 -1.61
C LYS A 51 3.64 -9.22 -2.04
N TRP A 52 4.70 -9.26 -2.83
CA TRP A 52 5.34 -10.52 -3.22
C TRP A 52 6.14 -11.05 -2.01
N LEU A 53 5.88 -12.28 -1.57
CA LEU A 53 6.50 -12.84 -0.36
C LEU A 53 7.86 -13.52 -0.56
N GLY A 54 8.33 -13.62 -1.80
CA GLY A 54 9.57 -14.32 -2.11
C GLY A 54 9.35 -15.82 -2.06
N ILE A 55 10.34 -16.58 -2.53
CA ILE A 55 10.42 -17.99 -2.17
C ILE A 55 11.18 -17.99 -0.84
N SER A 56 10.48 -18.09 0.30
CA SER A 56 11.18 -18.33 1.57
C SER A 56 11.84 -19.71 1.46
N ASN A 57 13.15 -19.73 1.26
CA ASN A 57 13.90 -20.98 1.27
C ASN A 57 13.99 -21.42 2.73
N THR A 58 12.93 -22.05 3.25
CA THR A 58 12.99 -22.82 4.49
C THR A 58 13.79 -24.09 4.18
N ARG A 59 15.12 -23.94 4.17
CA ARG A 59 16.05 -25.06 4.34
C ARG A 59 15.97 -25.47 5.81
N GLY A 60 15.10 -26.44 6.08
CA GLY A 60 15.23 -27.34 7.22
C GLY A 60 16.01 -28.58 6.80
#